data_AF-A0A9P5VEU2-F1
#
_entry.id   AF-A0A9P5VEU2-F1
#
_cell.length_a   1.000
_cell.length_b   1.000
_cell.length_c   1.000
_cell.angle_alpha   90.00
_cell.angle_beta   90.00
_cell.angle_gamma   90.00
#
_symmetry.space_group_name_H-M   'P 1'
#
loop_
_entity.id
_entity.type
_entity.pdbx_description
1 polymer ?
#
loop_
_entity_poly.entity_id
_entity_poly.type
_entity_poly.pdbx_seq_one_letter_code
_entity_poly.pdbx_strand_id
1 'polypeptide(L)'
;MQNQQQQQQQQQQRQQLQLLQQQQQQLQQQQQQQQQQHLQLQQQLQLQQQQQLQQQQDQQQAQQQNQLNLGWRTTLSNEDRLNLIKRLSDSLKALSPTIADAKIVELAKTFENVTYQRSPNK
;
A
#
# COMPACT_ATOMS: atom_id res chain seq x y z
N MET A 1 6.57 -81.73 -18.68
CA MET A 1 5.64 -80.60 -18.92
C MET A 1 5.34 -79.76 -17.66
N GLN A 2 5.48 -80.28 -16.44
CA GLN A 2 5.12 -79.55 -15.21
C GLN A 2 5.98 -78.29 -14.93
N ASN A 3 7.29 -78.33 -15.22
CA ASN A 3 8.17 -77.17 -15.04
C ASN A 3 7.88 -75.99 -16.00
N GLN A 4 7.31 -76.24 -17.17
CA GLN A 4 7.03 -75.17 -18.14
C GLN A 4 5.82 -74.34 -17.70
N GLN A 5 4.82 -74.99 -17.10
CA GLN A 5 3.63 -74.31 -16.57
C GLN A 5 3.98 -73.47 -15.33
N GLN A 6 4.86 -73.96 -14.46
CA GLN A 6 5.31 -73.22 -13.28
C GLN A 6 6.16 -71.99 -13.65
N GLN A 7 6.98 -72.09 -14.69
CA GLN A 7 7.79 -70.96 -15.19
C GLN A 7 6.92 -69.87 -15.85
N GLN A 8 5.85 -70.27 -16.55
CA GLN A 8 4.88 -69.32 -17.11
C GLN A 8 4.11 -68.58 -16.01
N GLN A 9 3.70 -69.29 -14.96
CA GLN A 9 2.99 -68.70 -13.82
C GLN A 9 3.89 -67.71 -13.06
N GLN A 10 5.18 -68.04 -12.90
CA GLN A 10 6.15 -67.16 -12.26
C GLN A 10 6.44 -65.90 -13.10
N GLN A 11 6.50 -66.01 -14.44
CA GLN A 11 6.62 -64.84 -15.31
C GLN A 11 5.40 -63.91 -15.20
N GLN A 12 4.20 -64.48 -15.15
CA GLN A 12 2.96 -63.69 -15.04
C GLN A 12 2.91 -62.93 -13.70
N GLN A 13 3.34 -63.57 -12.62
CA GLN A 13 3.40 -62.94 -11.30
C GLN A 13 4.45 -61.81 -11.25
N ARG A 14 5.60 -62.00 -11.91
CA ARG A 14 6.63 -60.95 -12.03
C ARG A 14 6.13 -59.74 -12.80
N GLN A 15 5.36 -59.97 -13.86
CA GLN A 15 4.80 -58.90 -14.68
C GLN A 15 3.76 -58.07 -13.90
N GLN A 16 2.94 -58.74 -13.08
CA GLN A 16 1.96 -58.07 -12.21
C GLN A 16 2.64 -57.22 -11.12
N LEU A 17 3.73 -57.72 -10.52
CA LEU A 17 4.52 -56.95 -9.55
C LEU A 17 5.18 -55.72 -10.19
N GLN A 18 5.64 -55.82 -11.43
CA GLN A 18 6.27 -54.70 -12.14
C GLN A 18 5.26 -53.60 -12.46
N LEU A 19 4.04 -53.97 -12.85
CA LEU A 19 2.91 -53.04 -13.04
C LEU A 19 2.53 -52.34 -11.73
N LEU A 20 2.48 -53.07 -10.61
CA LEU A 20 2.15 -52.50 -9.31
C LEU A 20 3.23 -51.50 -8.86
N GLN A 21 4.51 -51.83 -9.07
CA GLN A 21 5.62 -50.94 -8.75
C GLN A 21 5.57 -49.64 -9.58
N GLN A 22 5.24 -49.74 -10.87
CA GLN A 22 5.11 -48.57 -11.73
C GLN A 22 3.94 -47.67 -11.31
N GLN A 23 2.79 -48.27 -10.94
CA GLN A 23 1.65 -47.51 -10.43
C GLN A 23 1.98 -46.78 -9.12
N GLN A 24 2.72 -47.43 -8.21
CA GLN A 24 3.13 -46.81 -6.94
C GLN A 24 4.05 -45.60 -7.16
N GLN A 25 4.99 -45.69 -8.13
CA GLN A 25 5.84 -44.56 -8.50
C GLN A 25 5.04 -43.39 -9.06
N GLN A 26 4.03 -43.66 -9.88
CA GLN A 26 3.20 -42.62 -10.49
C GLN A 26 2.34 -41.89 -9.43
N LEU A 27 1.79 -42.62 -8.46
CA LEU A 27 1.06 -42.05 -7.33
C LEU A 27 1.95 -41.16 -6.45
N GLN A 28 3.19 -41.60 -6.20
CA GLN A 28 4.14 -40.81 -5.41
C GLN A 28 4.53 -39.50 -6.11
N GLN A 29 4.73 -39.54 -7.43
CA GLN A 29 5.01 -38.34 -8.22
C GLN A 29 3.82 -37.37 -8.23
N GLN A 30 2.59 -37.88 -8.33
CA GLN A 30 1.38 -37.05 -8.30
C GLN A 30 1.18 -36.39 -6.92
N GLN A 31 1.49 -37.09 -5.83
CA GLN A 31 1.38 -36.53 -4.48
C GLN A 31 2.41 -35.40 -4.25
N GLN A 32 3.61 -35.52 -4.80
CA GLN A 32 4.63 -34.46 -4.72
C GLN A 32 4.22 -33.21 -5.50
N GLN A 33 3.57 -33.38 -6.66
CA GLN A 33 3.14 -32.26 -7.50
C GLN A 33 1.99 -31.47 -6.85
N GLN A 34 1.03 -32.16 -6.20
CA GLN A 34 -0.02 -31.48 -5.42
C GLN A 34 0.54 -30.70 -4.23
N GLN A 35 1.55 -31.23 -3.55
CA GLN A 35 2.14 -30.55 -2.40
C GLN A 35 2.87 -29.27 -2.81
N GLN A 36 3.59 -29.27 -3.95
CA GLN A 36 4.23 -28.06 -4.47
C GLN A 36 3.21 -26.97 -4.87
N GLN A 37 2.09 -27.36 -5.48
CA GLN A 37 1.07 -26.40 -5.87
C GLN A 37 0.36 -25.77 -4.64
N HIS A 38 0.19 -26.53 -3.56
CA HIS A 38 -0.36 -25.99 -2.31
C HIS A 38 0.58 -25.00 -1.61
N LEU A 39 1.89 -25.29 -1.58
CA LEU A 39 2.87 -24.34 -1.00
C LEU A 39 2.96 -23.03 -1.78
N GLN A 40 2.82 -23.08 -3.12
CA GLN A 40 2.86 -21.87 -3.94
C GLN A 40 1.61 -20.98 -3.74
N LEU A 41 0.44 -21.59 -3.55
CA LEU A 41 -0.78 -20.84 -3.22
C LEU A 41 -0.70 -20.20 -1.82
N GLN A 42 -0.15 -20.91 -0.84
CA GLN A 42 -0.05 -20.40 0.53
C GLN A 42 0.89 -19.19 0.63
N GLN A 43 1.98 -19.17 -0.15
CA GLN A 43 2.89 -18.03 -0.16
C GLN A 43 2.27 -16.80 -0.83
N GLN A 44 1.39 -16.98 -1.83
CA GLN A 44 0.70 -15.88 -2.49
C GLN A 44 -0.37 -15.22 -1.60
N LEU A 45 -1.09 -16.00 -0.77
CA LEU A 45 -2.04 -15.42 0.19
C LEU A 45 -1.36 -14.62 1.31
N GLN A 46 -0.16 -15.00 1.74
CA GLN A 46 0.53 -14.28 2.81
C GLN A 46 1.05 -12.91 2.35
N LEU A 47 1.45 -12.78 1.08
CA LEU A 47 1.85 -11.48 0.49
C LEU A 47 0.65 -10.55 0.27
N GLN A 48 -0.53 -11.09 -0.04
CA GLN A 48 -1.72 -10.26 -0.24
C GLN A 48 -2.29 -9.72 1.09
N GLN A 49 -2.16 -10.45 2.20
CA GLN A 49 -2.59 -9.94 3.51
C GLN A 49 -1.68 -8.84 4.06
N GLN A 50 -0.37 -8.87 3.76
CA GLN A 50 0.56 -7.85 4.25
C GLN A 50 0.37 -6.48 3.54
N GLN A 51 -0.07 -6.45 2.28
CA GLN A 51 -0.38 -5.19 1.60
C GLN A 51 -1.68 -4.52 2.06
N GLN A 52 -2.64 -5.27 2.63
CA GLN A 52 -3.88 -4.66 3.14
C GLN A 52 -3.72 -4.02 4.52
N LEU A 53 -2.81 -4.53 5.35
CA LEU A 53 -2.51 -3.93 6.66
C LEU A 53 -1.66 -2.65 6.56
N GLN A 54 -0.83 -2.52 5.52
CA GLN A 54 -0.02 -1.30 5.36
C GLN A 54 -0.84 -0.10 4.85
N GLN A 55 -1.89 -0.31 4.04
CA GLN A 55 -2.76 0.80 3.64
C GLN A 55 -3.71 1.29 4.73
N GLN A 56 -4.10 0.46 5.71
CA GLN A 56 -4.95 0.94 6.82
C GLN A 56 -4.16 1.71 7.89
N GLN A 57 -2.86 1.46 8.04
CA GLN A 57 -2.04 2.24 8.98
C GLN A 57 -1.68 3.62 8.42
N ASP A 58 -1.39 3.72 7.12
CA ASP A 58 -1.14 5.02 6.46
C ASP A 58 -2.39 5.91 6.38
N GLN A 59 -3.59 5.33 6.22
CA GLN A 59 -4.82 6.13 6.15
C GLN A 59 -5.24 6.71 7.52
N GLN A 60 -4.94 6.00 8.62
CA GLN A 60 -5.19 6.49 9.97
C GLN A 60 -4.12 7.49 10.45
N GLN A 61 -2.86 7.35 10.02
CA GLN A 61 -1.83 8.37 10.26
C GLN A 61 -2.06 9.64 9.44
N ALA A 62 -2.53 9.55 8.19
CA ALA A 62 -2.85 10.72 7.39
C ALA A 62 -4.05 11.52 7.96
N GLN A 63 -5.06 10.84 8.53
CA GLN A 63 -6.18 11.52 9.20
C GLN A 63 -5.79 12.12 10.56
N GLN A 64 -4.90 11.49 11.34
CA GLN A 64 -4.39 12.09 12.58
C GLN A 64 -3.42 13.24 12.32
N GLN A 65 -2.56 13.16 11.30
CA GLN A 65 -1.73 14.30 10.90
C GLN A 65 -2.58 15.47 10.41
N ASN A 66 -3.65 15.26 9.64
CA ASN A 66 -4.53 16.36 9.23
C ASN A 66 -5.28 17.02 10.41
N GLN A 67 -5.63 16.28 11.47
CA GLN A 67 -6.23 16.88 12.66
C GLN A 67 -5.20 17.60 13.56
N LEU A 68 -3.98 17.07 13.71
CA LEU A 68 -2.92 17.71 14.48
C LEU A 68 -2.36 18.97 13.78
N ASN A 69 -2.41 19.03 12.46
CA ASN A 69 -1.83 20.10 11.65
C ASN A 69 -2.74 21.34 11.47
N LEU A 70 -3.96 21.31 12.02
CA LEU A 70 -4.88 22.46 12.00
C LEU A 70 -5.18 23.02 13.39
N GLY A 71 -4.66 22.41 14.46
CA GLY A 71 -4.87 22.90 15.84
C GLY A 71 -4.35 24.32 16.06
N TRP A 72 -3.31 24.74 15.32
CA TRP A 72 -2.82 26.11 15.42
C TRP A 72 -3.82 27.14 14.85
N ARG A 73 -4.66 26.74 13.88
CA ARG A 73 -5.64 27.61 13.24
C ARG A 73 -6.81 27.96 14.14
N THR A 74 -7.19 27.07 15.05
CA THR A 74 -8.23 27.36 16.06
C THR A 74 -7.75 28.36 17.10
N THR A 75 -6.43 28.50 17.27
CA THR A 75 -5.79 29.48 18.17
C THR A 75 -5.35 30.76 17.48
N LEU A 76 -5.42 30.83 16.15
CA LEU A 76 -5.11 32.04 15.40
C LEU A 76 -6.36 32.90 15.24
N SER A 77 -6.34 34.10 15.82
CA SER A 77 -7.49 35.00 15.75
C SER A 77 -7.60 35.62 14.35
N ASN A 78 -8.84 35.97 13.96
CA ASN A 78 -9.05 36.75 12.74
C ASN A 78 -8.38 38.13 12.81
N GLU A 79 -8.24 38.70 14.01
CA GLU A 79 -7.54 39.97 14.22
C GLU A 79 -6.04 39.86 13.89
N ASP A 80 -5.37 38.78 14.33
CA ASP A 80 -3.96 38.52 13.99
C ASP A 80 -3.75 38.42 12.48
N ARG A 81 -4.68 37.74 11.79
CA ARG A 81 -4.66 37.62 10.32
C ARG A 81 -4.84 38.98 9.64
N LEU A 82 -5.77 39.81 10.11
CA LEU A 82 -5.96 41.16 9.61
C LEU A 82 -4.74 42.07 9.87
N ASN A 83 -4.12 41.94 11.04
CA ASN A 83 -2.89 42.67 11.39
C ASN A 83 -1.71 42.26 10.50
N LEU A 84 -1.62 40.99 10.09
CA LEU A 84 -0.64 40.55 9.09
C LEU A 84 -0.92 41.19 7.72
N ILE A 85 -2.17 41.14 7.24
CA ILE A 85 -2.57 41.75 5.97
C ILE A 85 -2.25 43.25 5.95
N LYS A 86 -2.52 43.97 7.05
CA LYS A 86 -2.20 45.39 7.18
C LYS A 86 -0.71 45.65 7.05
N ARG A 87 0.12 44.98 7.86
CA ARG A 87 1.59 45.14 7.83
C ARG A 87 2.18 44.80 6.47
N LEU A 88 1.67 43.74 5.83
CA LEU A 88 2.07 43.35 4.48
C LEU A 88 1.66 44.41 3.45
N SER A 89 0.45 44.95 3.55
CA SER A 89 -0.02 46.02 2.66
C SER A 89 0.83 47.27 2.81
N ASP A 90 1.14 47.69 4.02
CA ASP A 90 1.97 48.87 4.30
C ASP A 90 3.39 48.70 3.73
N SER A 91 3.97 47.50 3.87
CA SER A 91 5.27 47.15 3.29
C SER A 91 5.24 47.17 1.77
N LEU A 92 4.20 46.59 1.15
CA LEU A 92 4.02 46.57 -0.30
C LEU A 92 3.80 47.96 -0.88
N LYS A 93 3.10 48.86 -0.17
CA LYS A 93 2.95 50.27 -0.56
C LYS A 93 4.29 50.99 -0.63
N ALA A 94 5.15 50.78 0.37
CA ALA A 94 6.48 51.37 0.38
C ALA A 94 7.36 50.86 -0.78
N LEU A 95 7.22 49.59 -1.15
CA LEU A 95 8.00 48.96 -2.23
C LEU A 95 7.42 49.22 -3.64
N SER A 96 6.12 49.49 -3.74
CA SER A 96 5.38 49.59 -5.00
C SER A 96 4.50 50.84 -5.04
N PRO A 97 5.07 52.05 -5.00
CA PRO A 97 4.32 53.31 -4.88
C PRO A 97 3.42 53.63 -6.09
N THR A 98 3.64 52.97 -7.22
CA THR A 98 2.85 53.15 -8.45
C THR A 98 1.63 52.21 -8.53
N ILE A 99 1.53 51.23 -7.63
CA ILE A 99 0.41 50.29 -7.60
C ILE A 99 -0.71 50.85 -6.73
N ALA A 100 -1.94 50.79 -7.24
CA ALA A 100 -3.11 51.26 -6.50
C ALA A 100 -3.30 50.52 -5.18
N ASP A 101 -3.59 51.25 -4.11
CA ASP A 101 -3.81 50.73 -2.76
C ASP A 101 -4.79 49.55 -2.70
N ALA A 102 -5.89 49.62 -3.45
CA ALA A 102 -6.87 48.54 -3.52
C ALA A 102 -6.24 47.23 -4.03
N LYS A 103 -5.35 47.32 -5.02
CA LYS A 103 -4.67 46.15 -5.58
C LYS A 103 -3.63 45.58 -4.62
N ILE A 104 -2.93 46.45 -3.88
CA ILE A 104 -1.98 46.02 -2.84
C ILE A 104 -2.70 45.24 -1.73
N VAL A 105 -3.84 45.76 -1.26
CA VAL A 105 -4.65 45.09 -0.22
C VAL A 105 -5.19 43.74 -0.71
N GLU A 106 -5.63 43.65 -1.98
CA GLU A 106 -6.08 42.40 -2.59
C GLU A 106 -4.95 41.35 -2.65
N LEU A 107 -3.75 41.77 -3.08
CA LEU A 107 -2.58 40.90 -3.13
C LEU A 107 -2.17 40.41 -1.75
N ALA A 108 -2.17 41.30 -0.75
CA ALA A 108 -1.86 40.96 0.64
C ALA A 108 -2.87 39.95 1.22
N LYS A 109 -4.18 40.13 0.95
CA LYS A 109 -5.22 39.16 1.33
C LYS A 109 -5.02 37.81 0.66
N THR A 110 -4.70 37.81 -0.63
CA THR A 110 -4.49 36.58 -1.40
C THR A 110 -3.27 35.81 -0.87
N PHE A 111 -2.16 36.52 -0.64
CA PHE A 111 -0.95 35.94 -0.08
C PHE A 111 -1.20 35.34 1.31
N GLU A 112 -1.84 36.11 2.20
CA GLU A 112 -2.18 35.64 3.54
C GLU A 112 -3.07 34.40 3.48
N ASN A 113 -4.11 34.38 2.66
CA ASN A 113 -5.02 33.25 2.58
C ASN A 113 -4.33 31.99 2.04
N VAL A 114 -3.48 32.12 1.01
CA VAL A 114 -2.72 30.98 0.47
C VAL A 114 -1.74 30.46 1.52
N THR A 115 -1.05 31.36 2.23
CA THR A 115 -0.12 31.01 3.31
C THR A 115 -0.86 30.30 4.44
N TYR A 116 -1.94 30.90 4.93
CA TYR A 116 -2.80 30.31 5.95
C TYR A 116 -3.23 28.90 5.56
N GLN A 117 -3.72 28.68 4.34
CA GLN A 117 -4.18 27.37 3.86
C GLN A 117 -3.08 26.31 3.73
N ARG A 118 -1.84 26.70 3.38
CA ARG A 118 -0.77 25.75 3.07
C ARG A 118 0.25 25.57 4.20
N SER A 119 0.29 26.48 5.18
CA SER A 119 1.25 26.39 6.27
C SER A 119 0.94 25.20 7.19
N PRO A 120 1.96 24.38 7.51
CA PRO A 120 1.81 23.27 8.45
C PRO A 120 1.93 23.70 9.93
N ASN A 121 2.10 24.99 10.20
CA ASN A 121 2.24 25.58 11.53
C ASN A 121 1.93 27.07 11.49
N LYS A 122 1.82 27.68 12.68
CA LYS A 122 1.58 29.12 12.88
C LYS A 122 2.80 29.96 12.53
#